data_AF-A0A5E4PR84-F1
#
_entry.id   AF-A0A5E4PR84-F1
#
_cell.length_a   1.000
_cell.length_b   1.000
_cell.length_c   1.000
_cell.angle_alpha   90.00
_cell.angle_beta   90.00
_cell.angle_gamma   90.00
#
_symmetry.space_group_name_H-M   'P 1'
#
loop_
_entity.id
_entity.type
_entity.pdbx_description
1 polymer ?
#
loop_
_entity_poly.entity_id
_entity_poly.type
_entity_poly.pdbx_seq_one_letter_code
_entity_poly.pdbx_strand_id
1 'polypeptide(L)'
;MSDNTQDIIKEAAAAAAMSGSLFSTFDIIMLVILFGAAVWWLYSSRKENKKDDLLLSKYSIQPAGSIQVTENSFIKKLQSSGRSLVVFYGSQTGTGEEFAGRLAKEGIRYKMKGMVADPEECDMEELTKLKDIPNSLAVFCVATYGEGDPTDNAMDFYEWLKNGEPDLTGLNYAVFGLGNKTYEHYNAVAIYMDKRMEELGATRVYECGLGDDDANIEDDFITWKDKFWPAVCEKFNIESTGEEELTRQFSLVTHPPGEIAPNDVFTGEISRLHSLQNQRPPFDAKNPFLAQITVNRELHKGGDRSCLHVELDISGSKMRYEAGDHVAVYPINDTDLVNRLGELSGADLDEVFSLINTDQESTKKHPFPCPTSYRTALSHYLEITALPRTHILRELVEYCSNEEDKNKLLLMATSSPEGKALYQSFVVDACRNIVHILEDIKSCKPPLDHVCELLPRLQPRYYSISSSPKYKTATGRINKGVATTWLAEHKPEEGKPLPRVPVYIRKSQFRDGRARHRTGSVPWLPAGALVRSQERQGRIGRVRKER
;
A
#
# COMPACT_ATOMS: atom_id res chain seq x y z
N MET A 1 -85.81 13.71 64.83
CA MET A 1 -84.58 14.04 64.09
C MET A 1 -83.42 13.58 64.94
N SER A 2 -83.23 12.28 64.87
CA SER A 2 -83.00 11.41 66.03
C SER A 2 -82.66 10.03 65.46
N ASP A 3 -81.74 9.32 66.11
CA ASP A 3 -81.42 7.89 65.93
C ASP A 3 -80.77 7.41 64.62
N ASN A 4 -80.19 8.26 63.76
CA ASN A 4 -79.53 7.74 62.55
C ASN A 4 -78.08 8.20 62.30
N THR A 5 -77.47 8.96 63.20
CA THR A 5 -76.08 9.46 63.00
C THR A 5 -75.06 8.78 63.92
N GLN A 6 -75.49 8.20 65.05
CA GLN A 6 -74.58 7.49 65.97
C GLN A 6 -74.40 6.00 65.63
N ASP A 7 -75.35 5.37 64.94
CA ASP A 7 -75.21 3.98 64.49
C ASP A 7 -74.35 3.88 63.22
N ILE A 8 -74.42 4.85 62.30
CA ILE A 8 -73.57 4.91 61.10
C ILE A 8 -72.08 5.04 61.45
N ILE A 9 -71.74 5.74 62.54
CA ILE A 9 -70.34 5.92 62.96
C ILE A 9 -69.80 4.65 63.64
N LYS A 10 -70.64 3.88 64.34
CA LYS A 10 -70.23 2.60 64.93
C LYS A 10 -70.10 1.49 63.88
N GLU A 11 -70.96 1.50 62.85
CA GLU A 11 -70.92 0.52 61.76
C GLU A 11 -69.75 0.79 60.79
N ALA A 12 -69.39 2.05 60.55
CA ALA A 12 -68.21 2.44 59.76
C ALA A 12 -66.88 2.13 60.47
N ALA A 13 -66.82 2.23 61.80
CA ALA A 13 -65.63 1.87 62.58
C ALA A 13 -65.40 0.35 62.66
N ALA A 14 -66.47 -0.46 62.63
CA ALA A 14 -66.37 -1.91 62.58
C ALA A 14 -65.94 -2.43 61.19
N ALA A 15 -66.37 -1.76 60.10
CA ALA A 15 -65.96 -2.11 58.74
C ALA A 15 -64.49 -1.75 58.41
N ALA A 16 -63.93 -0.72 59.06
CA ALA A 16 -62.54 -0.30 58.88
C ALA A 16 -61.51 -1.20 59.61
N ALA A 17 -61.95 -2.03 60.56
CA ALA A 17 -61.10 -2.96 61.30
C ALA A 17 -60.90 -4.33 60.61
N MET A 18 -61.50 -4.55 59.42
CA MET A 18 -61.31 -5.76 58.61
C MET A 18 -60.65 -5.49 57.24
N SER A 19 -59.80 -4.47 57.15
CA SER A 19 -58.86 -4.33 56.03
C SER A 19 -57.69 -5.31 56.18
N GLY A 20 -57.99 -6.59 55.93
CA GLY A 20 -56.97 -7.61 55.73
C GLY A 20 -56.02 -7.20 54.60
N SER A 21 -54.72 -7.33 54.88
CA SER A 21 -53.59 -7.07 53.97
C SER A 21 -53.93 -7.32 52.49
N LEU A 22 -53.72 -6.29 51.66
CA LEU A 22 -53.88 -6.32 50.20
C LEU A 22 -53.06 -7.39 49.47
N PHE A 23 -52.16 -8.07 50.19
CA PHE A 23 -51.40 -9.22 49.71
C PHE A 23 -51.49 -10.33 50.76
N SER A 24 -51.94 -11.53 50.36
CA SER A 24 -51.87 -12.69 51.24
C SER A 24 -50.41 -13.08 51.46
N THR A 25 -50.12 -13.83 52.53
CA THR A 25 -48.77 -14.34 52.80
C THR A 25 -48.22 -15.13 51.60
N PHE A 26 -49.09 -15.81 50.85
CA PHE A 26 -48.73 -16.53 49.63
C PHE A 26 -48.31 -15.59 48.49
N ASP A 27 -48.98 -14.45 48.33
CA ASP A 27 -48.64 -13.45 47.30
C ASP A 27 -47.30 -12.78 47.58
N ILE A 28 -47.00 -12.52 48.85
CA ILE A 28 -45.70 -11.99 49.29
C ILE A 28 -44.60 -13.02 49.00
N ILE A 29 -44.85 -14.31 49.27
CA ILE A 29 -43.90 -15.39 48.96
C ILE A 29 -43.66 -15.48 47.45
N MET A 30 -44.72 -15.40 46.62
CA MET A 30 -44.60 -15.41 45.17
C MET A 30 -43.82 -14.21 44.63
N LEU A 31 -44.04 -13.01 45.16
CA LEU A 31 -43.29 -11.81 44.79
C LEU A 31 -41.82 -11.90 45.17
N VAL A 32 -41.50 -12.46 46.34
CA VAL A 32 -40.10 -12.70 46.75
C VAL A 32 -39.43 -13.75 45.85
N ILE A 33 -40.14 -14.81 45.47
CA ILE A 33 -39.62 -15.83 44.54
C ILE A 33 -39.39 -15.22 43.15
N LEU A 34 -40.34 -14.43 42.63
CA LEU A 34 -40.20 -13.77 41.32
C LEU A 34 -39.07 -12.74 41.33
N PHE A 35 -38.93 -11.97 42.40
CA PHE A 35 -37.82 -11.03 42.57
C PHE A 35 -36.48 -11.77 42.68
N GLY A 36 -36.42 -12.86 43.46
CA GLY A 36 -35.25 -13.72 43.55
C GLY A 36 -34.86 -14.34 42.20
N ALA A 37 -35.84 -14.81 41.43
CA ALA A 37 -35.63 -15.33 40.08
C ALA A 37 -35.17 -14.25 39.10
N ALA A 38 -35.70 -13.03 39.19
CA ALA A 38 -35.27 -11.90 38.37
C ALA A 38 -33.85 -11.45 38.71
N VAL A 39 -33.50 -11.39 40.00
CA VAL A 39 -32.13 -11.08 40.45
C VAL A 39 -31.16 -12.20 40.05
N TRP A 40 -31.57 -13.46 40.20
CA TRP A 40 -30.78 -14.61 39.75
C TRP A 40 -30.60 -14.63 38.23
N TRP A 41 -31.63 -14.32 37.45
CA TRP A 41 -31.56 -14.21 35.99
C TRP A 41 -30.65 -13.05 35.56
N LEU A 42 -30.75 -11.87 36.20
CA LEU A 42 -29.84 -10.76 35.95
C LEU A 42 -28.39 -11.09 36.30
N TYR A 43 -28.17 -11.83 37.39
CA TYR A 43 -26.83 -12.26 37.81
C TYR A 43 -26.27 -13.36 36.88
N SER A 44 -27.11 -14.31 36.48
CA SER A 44 -26.75 -15.40 35.55
C SER A 44 -26.48 -14.85 34.15
N SER A 45 -27.32 -13.95 33.66
CA SER A 45 -27.15 -13.29 32.35
C SER A 45 -25.91 -12.38 32.35
N ARG A 46 -25.58 -11.71 33.46
CA ARG A 46 -24.28 -11.01 33.61
C ARG A 46 -23.09 -11.96 33.64
N LYS A 47 -23.25 -13.19 34.16
CA LYS A 47 -22.19 -14.20 34.20
C LYS A 47 -22.00 -14.88 32.84
N GLU A 48 -23.08 -15.08 32.08
CA GLU A 48 -23.04 -15.50 30.67
C GLU A 48 -22.44 -14.40 29.81
N ASN A 49 -22.88 -13.14 29.92
CA ASN A 49 -22.25 -12.01 29.22
C ASN A 49 -20.78 -11.83 29.61
N LYS A 50 -20.39 -12.06 30.87
CA LYS A 50 -18.96 -12.08 31.27
C LYS A 50 -18.21 -13.27 30.69
N LYS A 51 -18.83 -14.44 30.54
CA LYS A 51 -18.24 -15.61 29.89
C LYS A 51 -18.13 -15.41 28.39
N ASP A 52 -19.12 -14.80 27.76
CA ASP A 52 -19.15 -14.45 26.35
C ASP A 52 -18.18 -13.30 26.08
N ASP A 53 -18.03 -12.30 26.96
CA ASP A 53 -16.96 -11.29 26.93
C ASP A 53 -15.59 -11.91 27.20
N LEU A 54 -15.47 -12.92 28.07
CA LEU A 54 -14.23 -13.68 28.28
C LEU A 54 -13.90 -14.60 27.10
N LEU A 55 -14.91 -15.13 26.39
CA LEU A 55 -14.75 -15.93 25.18
C LEU A 55 -14.46 -15.01 24.00
N LEU A 56 -15.15 -13.88 23.83
CA LEU A 56 -14.84 -12.82 22.88
C LEU A 56 -13.51 -12.14 23.19
N SER A 57 -13.07 -12.07 24.44
CA SER A 57 -11.71 -11.62 24.81
C SER A 57 -10.66 -12.69 24.51
N LYS A 58 -11.03 -13.98 24.50
CA LYS A 58 -10.17 -15.10 24.06
C LYS A 58 -10.19 -15.33 22.54
N TYR A 59 -11.23 -14.86 21.83
CA TYR A 59 -11.40 -14.94 20.38
C TYR A 59 -11.19 -13.59 19.67
N SER A 60 -11.07 -12.51 20.43
CA SER A 60 -10.33 -11.31 20.06
C SER A 60 -8.91 -11.78 19.85
N ILE A 61 -8.45 -11.64 18.63
CA ILE A 61 -7.06 -11.80 18.26
C ILE A 61 -6.30 -10.80 19.13
N GLN A 62 -5.76 -11.27 20.25
CA GLN A 62 -4.60 -10.63 20.82
C GLN A 62 -3.54 -10.74 19.72
N PRO A 63 -2.94 -9.64 19.26
CA PRO A 63 -1.71 -9.74 18.48
C PRO A 63 -0.76 -10.62 19.28
N ALA A 64 -0.32 -11.71 18.66
CA ALA A 64 0.64 -12.60 19.24
C ALA A 64 1.90 -11.78 19.55
N GLY A 65 2.08 -11.47 20.83
CA GLY A 65 3.16 -10.65 21.32
C GLY A 65 2.94 -9.17 21.04
N SER A 66 2.97 -8.36 22.10
CA SER A 66 3.66 -7.08 22.02
C SER A 66 5.00 -7.34 21.35
N ILE A 67 5.15 -6.91 20.10
CA ILE A 67 6.47 -6.70 19.51
C ILE A 67 7.26 -5.92 20.57
N GLN A 68 8.48 -6.35 20.87
CA GLN A 68 9.42 -5.55 21.64
C GLN A 68 9.71 -4.27 20.82
N VAL A 69 8.81 -3.28 20.86
CA VAL A 69 8.98 -1.98 20.20
C VAL A 69 10.00 -1.13 20.96
N THR A 70 10.36 -1.50 22.18
CA THR A 70 11.26 -0.74 23.05
C THR A 70 12.72 -0.65 22.56
N GLU A 71 13.15 -1.43 21.57
CA GLU A 71 14.48 -1.31 20.95
C GLU A 71 14.49 -0.54 19.61
N ASN A 72 13.34 -0.24 19.01
CA ASN A 72 13.26 0.28 17.63
C ASN A 72 12.90 1.78 17.51
N SER A 73 13.23 2.59 18.51
CA SER A 73 13.07 4.06 18.45
C SER A 73 13.83 4.66 17.27
N PHE A 74 13.13 5.36 16.37
CA PHE A 74 13.77 6.03 15.24
C PHE A 74 14.55 7.27 15.71
N ILE A 75 14.13 7.93 16.79
CA ILE A 75 14.88 9.04 17.39
C ILE A 75 16.24 8.58 17.90
N LYS A 76 16.30 7.44 18.61
CA LYS A 76 17.59 6.87 19.04
C LYS A 76 18.48 6.51 17.85
N LYS A 77 17.90 5.96 16.78
CA LYS A 77 18.64 5.67 15.53
C LYS A 77 19.18 6.94 14.88
N LEU A 78 18.39 8.01 14.84
CA LEU A 78 18.86 9.29 14.31
C LEU A 78 20.05 9.83 15.12
N GLN A 79 19.95 9.80 16.45
CA GLN A 79 21.00 10.25 17.36
C GLN A 79 22.27 9.40 17.26
N SER A 80 22.17 8.06 17.29
CA SER A 80 23.33 7.16 17.24
C SER A 80 24.09 7.23 15.92
N SER A 81 23.38 7.49 14.82
CA SER A 81 23.93 7.51 13.47
C SER A 81 24.31 8.90 12.95
N GLY A 82 24.12 9.94 13.79
CA GLY A 82 24.38 11.34 13.45
C GLY A 82 23.48 11.88 12.33
N ARG A 83 22.24 11.40 12.25
CA ARG A 83 21.25 11.82 11.25
C ARG A 83 20.35 12.91 11.79
N SER A 84 20.02 13.85 10.91
CA SER A 84 19.10 14.96 11.18
C SER A 84 17.89 14.98 10.24
N LEU A 85 17.86 14.14 9.22
CA LEU A 85 16.74 14.03 8.28
C LEU A 85 16.08 12.65 8.42
N VAL A 86 14.76 12.64 8.58
CA VAL A 86 13.93 11.44 8.44
C VAL A 86 12.88 11.68 7.37
N VAL A 87 12.75 10.75 6.43
CA VAL A 87 11.74 10.82 5.37
C VAL A 87 10.80 9.63 5.51
N PHE A 88 9.56 9.93 5.90
CA PHE A 88 8.49 8.93 6.03
C PHE A 88 7.77 8.77 4.69
N TYR A 89 7.31 7.56 4.40
CA TYR A 89 6.48 7.30 3.22
C TYR A 89 5.15 6.66 3.60
N GLY A 90 4.05 7.19 3.06
CA GLY A 90 2.76 6.51 3.01
C GLY A 90 2.54 5.99 1.59
N SER A 91 2.71 4.70 1.35
CA SER A 91 2.70 4.15 -0.01
C SER A 91 2.00 2.82 -0.12
N GLN A 92 1.11 2.70 -1.12
CA GLN A 92 0.44 1.43 -1.42
C GLN A 92 1.20 0.60 -2.47
N THR A 93 1.85 1.26 -3.43
CA THR A 93 2.45 0.66 -4.63
C THR A 93 3.92 1.03 -4.81
N GLY A 94 4.55 1.65 -3.80
CA GLY A 94 6.00 1.93 -3.76
C GLY A 94 6.45 3.30 -4.26
N THR A 95 5.60 4.09 -4.96
CA THR A 95 6.00 5.42 -5.47
C THR A 95 6.45 6.39 -4.37
N GLY A 96 5.73 6.42 -3.25
CA GLY A 96 6.07 7.28 -2.10
C GLY A 96 7.35 6.83 -1.39
N GLU A 97 7.57 5.51 -1.29
CA GLU A 97 8.79 4.93 -0.74
C GLU A 97 10.01 5.31 -1.60
N GLU A 98 9.88 5.26 -2.93
CA GLU A 98 10.95 5.64 -3.85
C GLU A 98 11.30 7.14 -3.73
N PHE A 99 10.31 8.03 -3.69
CA PHE A 99 10.54 9.46 -3.48
C PHE A 99 11.19 9.75 -2.13
N ALA A 100 10.76 9.04 -1.07
CA ALA A 100 11.38 9.16 0.23
C ALA A 100 12.86 8.75 0.23
N GLY A 101 13.18 7.64 -0.45
CA GLY A 101 14.56 7.18 -0.67
C GLY A 101 15.42 8.21 -1.38
N ARG A 102 14.89 8.83 -2.44
CA ARG A 102 15.59 9.87 -3.20
C ARG A 102 15.90 11.11 -2.35
N LEU A 103 14.94 11.59 -1.57
CA LEU A 103 15.17 12.72 -0.65
C LEU A 103 16.18 12.38 0.44
N ALA A 104 16.09 11.18 1.03
CA ALA A 104 17.04 10.76 2.07
C ALA A 104 18.47 10.64 1.53
N LYS A 105 18.65 10.13 0.31
CA LYS A 105 19.94 10.04 -0.39
C LYS A 105 20.51 11.43 -0.71
N GLU A 106 19.68 12.32 -1.25
CA GLU A 106 20.12 13.66 -1.66
C GLU A 106 20.45 14.57 -0.46
N GLY A 107 19.91 14.29 0.73
CA GLY A 107 20.26 15.02 1.95
C GLY A 107 21.76 15.08 2.27
N ILE A 108 22.54 14.09 1.82
CA ILE A 108 24.00 14.06 1.97
C ILE A 108 24.65 15.31 1.34
N ARG A 109 24.18 15.75 0.16
CA ARG A 109 24.63 16.96 -0.55
C ARG A 109 24.39 18.24 0.24
N TYR A 110 23.41 18.20 1.13
CA TYR A 110 22.99 19.31 1.97
C TYR A 110 23.41 19.12 3.42
N LYS A 111 24.43 18.28 3.69
CA LYS A 111 24.97 18.00 5.04
C LYS A 111 23.89 17.51 6.03
N MET A 112 22.79 16.97 5.52
CA MET A 112 21.69 16.39 6.28
C MET A 112 21.62 14.91 6.00
N LYS A 113 22.31 14.10 6.82
CA LYS A 113 22.27 12.65 6.66
C LYS A 113 20.85 12.15 6.92
N GLY A 114 20.25 11.56 5.88
CA GLY A 114 18.87 11.07 5.89
C GLY A 114 18.73 9.61 6.30
N MET A 115 17.54 9.25 6.76
CA MET A 115 17.03 7.88 6.74
C MET A 115 15.60 7.86 6.20
N VAL A 116 15.21 6.71 5.65
CA VAL A 116 13.84 6.42 5.22
C VAL A 116 13.18 5.58 6.31
N ALA A 117 11.92 5.88 6.62
CA ALA A 117 11.16 5.17 7.64
C ALA A 117 9.73 4.86 7.19
N ASP A 118 9.25 3.66 7.53
CA ASP A 118 7.84 3.32 7.43
C ASP A 118 7.12 3.82 8.69
N PRO A 119 6.09 4.68 8.59
CA PRO A 119 5.33 5.11 9.76
C PRO A 119 4.62 3.95 10.48
N GLU A 120 4.29 2.83 9.81
CA GLU A 120 3.69 1.64 10.45
C GLU A 120 4.70 0.91 11.37
N GLU A 121 6.00 1.00 11.05
CA GLU A 121 7.07 0.34 11.81
C GLU A 121 7.69 1.26 12.88
N CYS A 122 7.19 2.50 13.00
CA CYS A 122 7.69 3.51 13.92
C CYS A 122 6.64 3.88 14.97
N ASP A 123 7.09 4.17 16.19
CA ASP A 123 6.25 4.84 17.18
C ASP A 123 6.20 6.34 16.87
N MET A 124 5.13 6.77 16.22
CA MET A 124 4.98 8.16 15.77
C MET A 124 4.82 9.17 16.91
N GLU A 125 4.57 8.74 18.15
CA GLU A 125 4.60 9.63 19.32
C GLU A 125 6.00 10.24 19.54
N GLU A 126 7.06 9.54 19.09
CA GLU A 126 8.43 10.03 19.18
C GLU A 126 8.71 11.25 18.30
N LEU A 127 7.83 11.61 17.35
CA LEU A 127 7.96 12.85 16.57
C LEU A 127 8.09 14.09 17.47
N THR A 128 7.46 14.09 18.64
CA THR A 128 7.54 15.16 19.65
C THR A 128 8.95 15.40 20.18
N LYS A 129 9.82 14.38 20.09
CA LYS A 129 11.22 14.39 20.53
C LYS A 129 12.18 14.76 19.40
N LEU A 130 11.71 14.91 18.16
CA LEU A 130 12.59 15.23 17.04
C LEU A 130 13.31 16.58 17.23
N LYS A 131 12.67 17.53 17.92
CA LYS A 131 13.24 18.83 18.31
C LYS A 131 14.52 18.74 19.14
N ASP A 132 14.78 17.59 19.78
CA ASP A 132 15.99 17.36 20.57
C ASP A 132 17.23 17.13 19.69
N ILE A 133 17.03 16.92 18.38
CA ILE A 133 18.10 16.74 17.41
C ILE A 133 18.40 18.08 16.71
N PRO A 134 19.65 18.57 16.73
CA PRO A 134 20.00 19.82 16.04
C PRO A 134 19.73 19.74 14.54
N ASN A 135 19.18 20.83 13.98
CA ASN A 135 18.83 20.94 12.56
C ASN A 135 17.98 19.77 12.04
N SER A 136 17.08 19.25 12.87
CA SER A 136 16.23 18.12 12.50
C SER A 136 15.11 18.50 11.55
N LEU A 137 14.81 17.62 10.59
CA LEU A 137 13.72 17.75 9.62
C LEU A 137 13.00 16.41 9.43
N ALA A 138 11.67 16.43 9.49
CA ALA A 138 10.82 15.32 9.06
C ALA A 138 10.16 15.64 7.72
N VAL A 139 10.31 14.77 6.73
CA VAL A 139 9.63 14.91 5.43
C VAL A 139 8.65 13.76 5.23
N PHE A 140 7.46 14.04 4.69
CA PHE A 140 6.41 13.05 4.50
C PHE A 140 6.06 12.94 3.00
N CYS A 141 6.37 11.81 2.38
CA CYS A 141 5.94 11.46 1.03
C CYS A 141 4.69 10.56 1.11
N VAL A 142 3.50 11.14 1.07
CA VAL A 142 2.25 10.44 1.40
C VAL A 142 1.29 10.37 0.22
N ALA A 143 0.87 9.17 -0.14
CA ALA A 143 -0.14 8.94 -1.15
C ALA A 143 -1.56 8.94 -0.56
N THR A 144 -2.51 9.42 -1.35
CA THR A 144 -3.95 9.30 -1.06
C THR A 144 -4.51 8.07 -1.78
N TYR A 145 -5.34 7.29 -1.10
CA TYR A 145 -5.93 6.06 -1.64
C TYR A 145 -7.44 5.99 -1.38
N GLY A 146 -8.15 5.12 -2.12
CA GLY A 146 -9.60 4.94 -1.96
C GLY A 146 -10.39 6.24 -2.15
N GLU A 147 -11.24 6.56 -1.20
CA GLU A 147 -12.11 7.75 -1.19
C GLU A 147 -11.48 8.90 -0.37
N GLY A 148 -10.20 9.18 -0.59
CA GLY A 148 -9.47 10.23 0.15
C GLY A 148 -8.82 9.74 1.45
N ASP A 149 -8.69 8.43 1.63
CA ASP A 149 -8.10 7.79 2.80
C ASP A 149 -6.57 7.72 2.71
N PRO A 150 -5.85 7.62 3.86
CA PRO A 150 -4.42 7.31 3.85
C PRO A 150 -4.15 5.91 3.27
N THR A 151 -2.90 5.69 2.89
CA THR A 151 -2.39 4.35 2.57
C THR A 151 -2.37 3.45 3.79
N ASP A 152 -2.44 2.13 3.59
CA ASP A 152 -2.57 1.17 4.69
C ASP A 152 -1.47 1.36 5.75
N ASN A 153 -0.22 1.60 5.33
CA ASN A 153 0.93 1.79 6.23
C ASN A 153 0.97 3.16 6.92
N ALA A 154 0.19 4.15 6.46
CA ALA A 154 0.10 5.47 7.07
C ALA A 154 -1.17 5.68 7.91
N MET A 155 -2.05 4.67 7.97
CA MET A 155 -3.36 4.79 8.61
C MET A 155 -3.27 5.11 10.11
N ASP A 156 -2.44 4.39 10.85
CA ASP A 156 -2.29 4.59 12.30
C ASP A 156 -1.73 5.98 12.61
N PHE A 157 -0.77 6.46 11.81
CA PHE A 157 -0.22 7.80 11.94
C PHE A 157 -1.25 8.90 11.63
N TYR A 158 -2.03 8.70 10.57
CA TYR A 158 -3.11 9.61 10.18
C TYR A 158 -4.17 9.73 11.29
N GLU A 159 -4.60 8.61 11.87
CA GLU A 159 -5.56 8.59 12.98
C GLU A 159 -4.97 9.18 14.27
N TRP A 160 -3.68 9.01 14.52
CA TRP A 160 -2.98 9.67 15.64
C TRP A 160 -3.00 11.20 15.51
N LEU A 161 -2.70 11.75 14.32
CA LEU A 161 -2.78 13.19 14.06
C LEU A 161 -4.22 13.72 14.17
N LYS A 162 -5.19 12.92 13.73
CA LYS A 162 -6.60 13.31 13.64
C LYS A 162 -7.31 13.30 14.98
N ASN A 163 -7.08 12.27 15.79
CA ASN A 163 -7.75 12.09 17.08
C ASN A 163 -6.93 12.62 18.26
N GLY A 164 -5.62 12.78 18.08
CA GLY A 164 -4.71 13.30 19.08
C GLY A 164 -4.56 14.82 19.06
N GLU A 165 -3.97 15.34 20.13
CA GLU A 165 -3.50 16.72 20.24
C GLU A 165 -2.03 16.75 20.72
N PRO A 166 -1.10 16.13 19.97
CA PRO A 166 0.31 16.13 20.36
C PRO A 166 0.90 17.53 20.20
N ASP A 167 1.74 17.95 21.15
CA ASP A 167 2.51 19.19 21.01
C ASP A 167 3.71 18.96 20.07
N LEU A 168 3.60 19.49 18.85
CA LEU A 168 4.65 19.41 17.83
C LEU A 168 5.51 20.68 17.78
N THR A 169 5.45 21.53 18.82
CA THR A 169 6.28 22.73 18.90
C THR A 169 7.76 22.39 18.79
N GLY A 170 8.43 22.99 17.80
CA GLY A 170 9.84 22.78 17.50
C GLY A 170 10.12 21.70 16.44
N LEU A 171 9.11 20.96 15.98
CA LEU A 171 9.21 20.08 14.83
C LEU A 171 9.30 20.90 13.54
N ASN A 172 10.35 20.70 12.74
CA ASN A 172 10.39 21.21 11.37
C ASN A 172 9.92 20.11 10.42
N TYR A 173 9.01 20.44 9.49
CA TYR A 173 8.48 19.44 8.56
C TYR A 173 8.25 19.96 7.14
N ALA A 174 8.13 19.03 6.19
CA ALA A 174 7.61 19.28 4.85
C ALA A 174 6.79 18.07 4.37
N VAL A 175 5.83 18.30 3.49
CA VAL A 175 4.96 17.24 2.95
C VAL A 175 4.97 17.29 1.42
N PHE A 176 5.13 16.14 0.79
CA PHE A 176 4.88 15.94 -0.63
C PHE A 176 3.77 14.90 -0.80
N GLY A 177 2.64 15.36 -1.33
CA GLY A 177 1.48 14.53 -1.60
C GLY A 177 1.57 13.84 -2.96
N LEU A 178 1.17 12.56 -2.98
CA LEU A 178 0.96 11.79 -4.20
C LEU A 178 -0.54 11.58 -4.40
N GLY A 179 -1.11 12.25 -5.40
CA GLY A 179 -2.54 12.19 -5.72
C GLY A 179 -2.78 12.07 -7.21
N ASN A 180 -4.05 12.10 -7.59
CA ASN A 180 -4.47 12.06 -8.98
C ASN A 180 -5.75 12.88 -9.14
N LYS A 181 -5.76 13.88 -10.05
CA LYS A 181 -6.88 14.82 -10.21
C LYS A 181 -8.16 14.21 -10.78
N THR A 182 -8.11 12.98 -11.30
CA THR A 182 -9.31 12.26 -11.74
C THR A 182 -10.15 11.75 -10.57
N TYR A 183 -9.58 11.69 -9.37
CA TYR A 183 -10.27 11.33 -8.15
C TYR A 183 -10.89 12.56 -7.49
N GLU A 184 -12.02 12.36 -6.81
CA GLU A 184 -12.74 13.44 -6.10
C GLU A 184 -11.87 14.09 -5.00
N HIS A 185 -11.09 13.28 -4.30
CA HIS A 185 -10.28 13.69 -3.16
C HIS A 185 -8.80 13.82 -3.51
N TYR A 186 -8.47 14.74 -4.41
CA TYR A 186 -7.10 15.02 -4.84
C TYR A 186 -6.18 15.42 -3.66
N ASN A 187 -5.15 14.60 -3.39
CA ASN A 187 -4.14 14.84 -2.35
C ASN A 187 -4.70 15.07 -0.92
N ALA A 188 -5.91 14.56 -0.64
CA ALA A 188 -6.63 14.86 0.61
C ALA A 188 -5.80 14.56 1.88
N VAL A 189 -5.05 13.46 1.88
CA VAL A 189 -4.23 13.04 3.02
C VAL A 189 -3.07 14.01 3.26
N ALA A 190 -2.35 14.37 2.20
CA ALA A 190 -1.21 15.29 2.29
C ALA A 190 -1.66 16.68 2.75
N ILE A 191 -2.73 17.20 2.17
CA ILE A 191 -3.32 18.49 2.52
C ILE A 191 -3.76 18.50 3.99
N TYR A 192 -4.42 17.42 4.42
CA TYR A 192 -4.86 17.27 5.80
C TYR A 192 -3.67 17.24 6.77
N MET A 193 -2.69 16.37 6.52
CA MET A 193 -1.52 16.21 7.38
C MET A 193 -0.69 17.49 7.48
N ASP A 194 -0.45 18.15 6.34
CA ASP A 194 0.29 19.41 6.29
C ASP A 194 -0.40 20.49 7.13
N LYS A 195 -1.72 20.65 6.99
CA LYS A 195 -2.49 21.61 7.79
C LYS A 195 -2.51 21.21 9.27
N ARG A 196 -2.76 19.94 9.58
CA ARG A 196 -2.92 19.45 10.95
C ARG A 196 -1.62 19.56 11.74
N MET A 197 -0.46 19.30 11.14
CA MET A 197 0.83 19.47 11.81
C MET A 197 1.13 20.93 12.16
N GLU A 198 0.77 21.88 11.28
CA GLU A 198 0.88 23.32 11.58
C GLU A 198 -0.05 23.73 12.73
N GLU A 199 -1.29 23.25 12.75
CA GLU A 199 -2.25 23.49 13.85
C GLU A 199 -1.74 22.96 15.20
N LEU A 200 -0.93 21.90 15.18
CA LEU A 200 -0.31 21.26 16.36
C LEU A 200 1.03 21.90 16.77
N GLY A 201 1.45 22.99 16.12
CA GLY A 201 2.64 23.78 16.49
C GLY A 201 3.92 23.45 15.71
N ALA A 202 3.87 22.53 14.74
CA ALA A 202 5.01 22.24 13.88
C ALA A 202 5.28 23.40 12.91
N THR A 203 6.55 23.57 12.50
CA THR A 203 6.98 24.61 11.56
C THR A 203 7.16 24.03 10.17
N ARG A 204 6.34 24.48 9.21
CA ARG A 204 6.47 24.13 7.80
C ARG A 204 7.75 24.76 7.21
N VAL A 205 8.64 23.94 6.65
CA VAL A 205 9.90 24.39 6.02
C VAL A 205 9.71 24.78 4.56
N TYR A 206 8.87 24.05 3.84
CA TYR A 206 8.53 24.33 2.44
C TYR A 206 7.06 23.98 2.18
N GLU A 207 6.45 24.62 1.18
CA GLU A 207 5.04 24.42 0.86
C GLU A 207 4.71 22.96 0.53
N CYS A 208 3.48 22.54 0.87
CA CYS A 208 3.01 21.19 0.56
C CYS A 208 3.03 20.95 -0.95
N GLY A 209 3.78 19.95 -1.41
CA GLY A 209 3.77 19.52 -2.80
C GLY A 209 2.49 18.74 -3.11
N LEU A 210 1.91 18.95 -4.29
CA LEU A 210 0.69 18.28 -4.74
C LEU A 210 0.98 17.61 -6.08
N GLY A 211 1.53 16.39 -6.04
CA GLY A 211 1.81 15.61 -7.24
C GLY A 211 0.55 15.01 -7.87
N ASP A 212 0.53 14.95 -9.20
CA ASP A 212 -0.59 14.46 -10.00
C ASP A 212 -0.20 13.30 -10.93
N ASP A 213 -0.65 12.10 -10.57
CA ASP A 213 -0.42 10.86 -11.32
C ASP A 213 -1.26 10.77 -12.61
N ASP A 214 -2.26 11.64 -12.83
CA ASP A 214 -2.96 11.72 -14.13
C ASP A 214 -2.07 12.34 -15.22
N ALA A 215 -1.17 13.23 -14.82
CA ALA A 215 -0.23 13.90 -15.71
C ALA A 215 1.15 13.26 -15.61
N ASN A 216 2.04 13.82 -14.79
CA ASN A 216 3.39 13.30 -14.60
C ASN A 216 3.88 13.65 -13.20
N ILE A 217 3.59 12.77 -12.25
CA ILE A 217 3.97 12.92 -10.85
C ILE A 217 5.49 12.99 -10.63
N GLU A 218 6.29 12.39 -11.52
CA GLU A 218 7.75 12.47 -11.47
C GLU A 218 8.22 13.91 -11.71
N ASP A 219 7.60 14.62 -12.67
CA ASP A 219 7.95 16.02 -12.94
C ASP A 219 7.51 16.97 -11.82
N ASP A 220 6.34 16.72 -11.25
CA ASP A 220 5.86 17.47 -10.07
C ASP A 220 6.82 17.29 -8.88
N PHE A 221 7.28 16.06 -8.64
CA PHE A 221 8.23 15.75 -7.58
C PHE A 221 9.57 16.44 -7.80
N ILE A 222 10.14 16.37 -9.02
CA ILE A 222 11.40 17.04 -9.34
C ILE A 222 11.26 18.55 -9.15
N THR A 223 10.19 19.15 -9.67
CA THR A 223 9.93 20.59 -9.57
C THR A 223 9.80 21.05 -8.12
N TRP A 224 9.13 20.25 -7.28
CA TRP A 224 9.01 20.51 -5.85
C TRP A 224 10.37 20.36 -5.15
N LYS A 225 11.09 19.27 -5.41
CA LYS A 225 12.38 18.94 -4.80
C LYS A 225 13.45 20.00 -5.07
N ASP A 226 13.52 20.50 -6.31
CA ASP A 226 14.49 21.51 -6.74
C ASP A 226 14.31 22.86 -6.03
N LYS A 227 13.10 23.13 -5.51
CA LYS A 227 12.79 24.32 -4.68
C LYS A 227 12.85 24.04 -3.18
N PHE A 228 12.48 22.82 -2.79
CA PHE A 228 12.53 22.33 -1.42
C PHE A 228 13.93 22.43 -0.82
N TRP A 229 14.96 21.93 -1.52
CA TRP A 229 16.32 21.93 -0.98
C TRP A 229 16.91 23.33 -0.74
N PRO A 230 16.76 24.32 -1.65
CA PRO A 230 17.11 25.70 -1.36
C PRO A 230 16.42 26.25 -0.10
N ALA A 231 15.13 25.97 0.11
CA ALA A 231 14.41 26.42 1.31
C ALA A 231 14.93 25.76 2.59
N VAL A 232 15.29 24.47 2.54
CA VAL A 232 15.96 23.76 3.64
C VAL A 232 17.31 24.41 3.97
N CYS A 233 18.11 24.72 2.95
CA CYS A 233 19.41 25.39 3.12
C CYS A 233 19.27 26.75 3.80
N GLU A 234 18.30 27.56 3.37
CA GLU A 234 18.00 28.86 3.97
C GLU A 234 17.56 28.71 5.43
N LYS A 235 16.64 27.77 5.70
CA LYS A 235 16.08 27.54 7.04
C LYS A 235 17.13 27.11 8.06
N PHE A 236 18.02 26.20 7.68
CA PHE A 236 19.04 25.64 8.58
C PHE A 236 20.41 26.32 8.44
N ASN A 237 20.52 27.36 7.60
CA ASN A 237 21.77 28.06 7.30
C ASN A 237 22.89 27.08 6.86
N ILE A 238 22.56 26.20 5.91
CA ILE A 238 23.47 25.19 5.37
C ILE A 238 23.90 25.56 3.95
N GLU A 239 25.19 25.47 3.67
CA GLU A 239 25.72 25.58 2.31
C GLU A 239 25.73 24.20 1.62
N SER A 240 25.21 24.15 0.40
CA SER A 240 25.27 22.97 -0.47
C SER A 240 26.72 22.61 -0.81
N THR A 241 27.06 21.33 -0.80
CA THR A 241 28.39 20.84 -1.21
C THR A 241 28.58 20.84 -2.73
N GLY A 242 27.57 21.24 -3.51
CA GLY A 242 27.66 21.52 -4.94
C GLY A 242 27.62 20.28 -5.84
N GLU A 243 28.24 19.17 -5.46
CA GLU A 243 28.39 17.99 -6.31
C GLU A 243 27.23 16.98 -6.14
N GLU A 244 26.63 16.58 -7.26
CA GLU A 244 25.70 15.45 -7.33
C GLU A 244 26.55 14.17 -7.40
N GLU A 245 26.72 13.48 -6.28
CA GLU A 245 27.47 12.22 -6.23
C GLU A 245 26.50 11.04 -6.42
N LEU A 246 26.67 10.30 -7.52
CA LEU A 246 25.95 9.05 -7.78
C LEU A 246 26.54 7.94 -6.91
N THR A 247 26.12 7.91 -5.66
CA THR A 247 26.52 6.87 -4.70
C THR A 247 25.56 5.70 -4.72
N ARG A 248 26.08 4.47 -4.64
CA ARG A 248 25.23 3.29 -4.55
C ARG A 248 24.66 3.09 -3.14
N GLN A 249 23.38 2.74 -3.08
CA GLN A 249 22.69 2.42 -1.84
C GLN A 249 23.00 0.99 -1.38
N PHE A 250 23.33 0.08 -2.29
CA PHE A 250 23.64 -1.30 -1.94
C PHE A 250 24.99 -1.74 -2.50
N SER A 251 25.72 -2.52 -1.70
CA SER A 251 26.93 -3.22 -2.12
C SER A 251 26.62 -4.65 -2.54
N LEU A 252 27.15 -5.07 -3.69
CA LEU A 252 27.07 -6.44 -4.18
C LEU A 252 27.95 -7.38 -3.37
N VAL A 253 27.39 -8.51 -2.95
CA VAL A 253 28.11 -9.69 -2.47
C VAL A 253 27.68 -10.88 -3.32
N THR A 254 28.63 -11.47 -4.03
CA THR A 254 28.39 -12.68 -4.85
C THR A 254 28.72 -13.92 -4.03
N HIS A 255 27.94 -14.99 -4.23
CA HIS A 255 28.06 -16.23 -3.48
C HIS A 255 28.40 -17.38 -4.44
N PRO A 256 29.68 -17.79 -4.53
CA PRO A 256 30.11 -18.95 -5.28
C PRO A 256 29.28 -20.24 -5.04
N PRO A 257 29.19 -21.12 -6.05
CA PRO A 257 28.50 -22.40 -5.89
C PRO A 257 29.01 -23.20 -4.68
N GLY A 258 28.11 -23.54 -3.76
CA GLY A 258 28.41 -24.31 -2.56
C GLY A 258 28.72 -23.49 -1.30
N GLU A 259 28.83 -22.16 -1.38
CA GLU A 259 28.99 -21.29 -0.20
C GLU A 259 27.70 -21.21 0.62
N ILE A 260 26.57 -20.99 -0.05
CA ILE A 260 25.24 -21.00 0.56
C ILE A 260 24.54 -22.31 0.17
N ALA A 261 23.93 -22.97 1.14
CA ALA A 261 23.11 -24.14 0.88
C ALA A 261 21.91 -23.75 0.00
N PRO A 262 21.50 -24.55 -1.00
CA PRO A 262 20.36 -24.21 -1.87
C PRO A 262 19.06 -23.91 -1.13
N ASN A 263 18.87 -24.46 0.07
CA ASN A 263 17.71 -24.17 0.92
C ASN A 263 17.78 -22.77 1.57
N ASP A 264 18.97 -22.19 1.75
CA ASP A 264 19.13 -20.86 2.36
C ASP A 264 19.02 -19.72 1.32
N VAL A 265 18.59 -20.04 0.09
CA VAL A 265 18.42 -19.08 -1.02
C VAL A 265 16.93 -18.86 -1.27
N PHE A 266 16.52 -17.59 -1.38
CA PHE A 266 15.16 -17.23 -1.73
C PHE A 266 14.83 -17.62 -3.18
N THR A 267 13.62 -18.12 -3.40
CA THR A 267 13.16 -18.66 -4.69
C THR A 267 11.86 -18.00 -5.20
N GLY A 268 11.46 -16.87 -4.60
CA GLY A 268 10.28 -16.09 -4.97
C GLY A 268 9.39 -15.72 -3.79
N GLU A 269 9.73 -16.14 -2.57
CA GLU A 269 9.01 -15.78 -1.36
C GLU A 269 9.12 -14.28 -1.04
N ILE A 270 8.05 -13.70 -0.50
CA ILE A 270 7.92 -12.23 -0.40
C ILE A 270 8.75 -11.66 0.76
N SER A 271 8.82 -12.38 1.87
CA SER A 271 9.47 -11.90 3.10
C SER A 271 10.21 -13.01 3.83
N ARG A 272 9.49 -14.06 4.25
CA ARG A 272 10.09 -15.18 5.00
C ARG A 272 10.52 -16.31 4.06
N LEU A 273 11.77 -16.75 4.20
CA LEU A 273 12.31 -17.90 3.48
C LEU A 273 11.44 -19.15 3.70
N HIS A 274 11.21 -19.92 2.64
CA HIS A 274 10.34 -21.09 2.60
C HIS A 274 8.85 -20.83 2.86
N SER A 275 8.37 -19.58 2.94
CA SER A 275 6.95 -19.31 3.24
C SER A 275 6.00 -19.88 2.19
N LEU A 276 6.37 -19.86 0.90
CA LEU A 276 5.58 -20.43 -0.17
C LEU A 276 5.52 -21.96 -0.13
N GLN A 277 6.51 -22.61 0.49
CA GLN A 277 6.57 -24.06 0.67
C GLN A 277 5.85 -24.48 1.96
N ASN A 278 6.11 -23.73 3.04
CA ASN A 278 5.61 -23.96 4.39
C ASN A 278 4.49 -22.96 4.73
N GLN A 279 3.34 -23.16 4.11
CA GLN A 279 2.19 -22.26 4.23
C GLN A 279 1.53 -22.34 5.61
N ARG A 280 1.58 -21.23 6.36
CA ARG A 280 0.96 -21.10 7.69
C ARG A 280 0.17 -19.79 7.77
N PRO A 281 -1.12 -19.82 8.20
CA PRO A 281 -1.90 -18.60 8.40
C PRO A 281 -1.39 -17.79 9.61
N PRO A 282 -1.70 -16.48 9.70
CA PRO A 282 -2.52 -15.71 8.77
C PRO A 282 -1.82 -15.41 7.44
N PHE A 283 -2.60 -15.18 6.39
CA PHE A 283 -2.11 -14.83 5.06
C PHE A 283 -2.46 -13.37 4.72
N ASP A 284 -1.46 -12.63 4.28
CA ASP A 284 -1.49 -11.19 4.01
C ASP A 284 -0.47 -10.81 2.92
N ALA A 285 -0.17 -9.53 2.75
CA ALA A 285 0.81 -9.06 1.78
C ALA A 285 2.24 -9.58 2.03
N LYS A 286 2.65 -9.75 3.30
CA LYS A 286 4.01 -10.23 3.65
C LYS A 286 4.08 -11.77 3.62
N ASN A 287 2.95 -12.46 3.75
CA ASN A 287 2.83 -13.92 3.69
C ASN A 287 1.60 -14.34 2.85
N PRO A 288 1.66 -14.32 1.51
CA PRO A 288 0.51 -14.67 0.68
C PRO A 288 0.21 -16.18 0.70
N PHE A 289 -1.07 -16.51 0.48
CA PHE A 289 -1.54 -17.87 0.33
C PHE A 289 -1.32 -18.37 -1.09
N LEU A 290 -0.70 -19.55 -1.26
CA LEU A 290 -0.44 -20.17 -2.54
C LEU A 290 -1.69 -20.93 -3.05
N ALA A 291 -2.66 -20.18 -3.60
CA ALA A 291 -3.95 -20.68 -4.08
C ALA A 291 -3.83 -21.49 -5.37
N GLN A 292 -4.65 -22.53 -5.52
CA GLN A 292 -4.74 -23.29 -6.77
C GLN A 292 -5.68 -22.59 -7.75
N ILE A 293 -5.27 -22.51 -9.02
CA ILE A 293 -6.14 -22.07 -10.11
C ILE A 293 -6.97 -23.28 -10.54
N THR A 294 -8.26 -23.28 -10.24
CA THR A 294 -9.18 -24.40 -10.55
C THR A 294 -9.91 -24.21 -11.87
N VAL A 295 -10.16 -22.96 -12.25
CA VAL A 295 -10.77 -22.58 -13.53
C VAL A 295 -9.98 -21.45 -14.14
N ASN A 296 -9.73 -21.54 -15.45
CA ASN A 296 -9.17 -20.47 -16.25
C ASN A 296 -9.74 -20.57 -17.67
N ARG A 297 -10.70 -19.70 -18.00
CA ARG A 297 -11.41 -19.76 -19.28
C ARG A 297 -11.61 -18.37 -19.87
N GLU A 298 -11.57 -18.32 -21.20
CA GLU A 298 -11.88 -17.12 -21.96
C GLU A 298 -13.39 -16.80 -21.86
N LEU A 299 -13.70 -15.55 -21.53
CA LEU A 299 -15.07 -15.02 -21.50
C LEU A 299 -15.50 -14.48 -22.86
N HIS A 300 -14.56 -13.90 -23.62
CA HIS A 300 -14.86 -13.40 -24.94
C HIS A 300 -14.90 -14.54 -25.97
N LYS A 301 -15.95 -14.56 -26.80
CA LYS A 301 -16.10 -15.57 -27.87
C LYS A 301 -15.55 -15.08 -29.23
N GLY A 302 -14.93 -13.91 -29.27
CA GLY A 302 -14.38 -13.27 -30.46
C GLY A 302 -13.98 -11.80 -30.22
N GLY A 303 -13.28 -11.21 -31.19
CA GLY A 303 -12.69 -9.87 -31.11
C GLY A 303 -11.21 -9.88 -30.71
N ASP A 304 -10.61 -8.69 -30.68
CA ASP A 304 -9.14 -8.53 -30.52
C ASP A 304 -8.68 -8.48 -29.05
N ARG A 305 -9.63 -8.56 -28.10
CA ARG A 305 -9.35 -8.47 -26.66
C ARG A 305 -9.67 -9.79 -25.98
N SER A 306 -8.80 -10.20 -25.06
CA SER A 306 -9.03 -11.34 -24.17
C SER A 306 -9.55 -10.85 -22.81
N CYS A 307 -10.49 -11.59 -22.24
CA CYS A 307 -11.04 -11.39 -20.89
C CYS A 307 -11.18 -12.75 -20.24
N LEU A 308 -10.49 -12.96 -19.12
CA LEU A 308 -10.41 -14.26 -18.48
C LEU A 308 -11.30 -14.33 -17.25
N HIS A 309 -11.92 -15.50 -17.06
CA HIS A 309 -12.52 -15.91 -15.80
C HIS A 309 -11.61 -16.90 -15.12
N VAL A 310 -11.12 -16.52 -13.93
CA VAL A 310 -10.20 -17.32 -13.11
C VAL A 310 -10.86 -17.62 -11.77
N GLU A 311 -10.82 -18.88 -11.35
CA GLU A 311 -11.26 -19.30 -10.00
C GLU A 311 -10.05 -19.77 -9.19
N LEU A 312 -9.95 -19.25 -7.97
CA LEU A 312 -8.86 -19.52 -7.04
C LEU A 312 -9.39 -20.29 -5.84
N ASP A 313 -8.87 -21.50 -5.62
CA ASP A 313 -9.20 -22.26 -4.42
C ASP A 313 -8.40 -21.75 -3.23
N ILE A 314 -9.13 -21.21 -2.25
CA ILE A 314 -8.61 -20.72 -0.98
C ILE A 314 -8.93 -21.65 0.19
N SER A 315 -9.37 -22.88 -0.08
CA SER A 315 -9.67 -23.88 0.94
C SER A 315 -8.45 -24.13 1.84
N GLY A 316 -8.68 -24.27 3.14
CA GLY A 316 -7.61 -24.45 4.13
C GLY A 316 -6.82 -23.19 4.50
N SER A 317 -6.96 -22.09 3.75
CA SER A 317 -6.26 -20.83 4.04
C SER A 317 -6.80 -20.09 5.28
N LYS A 318 -8.06 -20.36 5.65
CA LYS A 318 -8.84 -19.60 6.66
C LYS A 318 -9.05 -18.12 6.31
N MET A 319 -8.71 -17.69 5.10
CA MET A 319 -9.00 -16.33 4.63
C MET A 319 -10.50 -16.12 4.51
N ARG A 320 -10.95 -14.89 4.76
CA ARG A 320 -12.35 -14.48 4.65
C ARG A 320 -12.43 -13.27 3.72
N TYR A 321 -13.45 -13.23 2.89
CA TYR A 321 -13.75 -12.10 2.02
C TYR A 321 -15.25 -11.88 1.92
N GLU A 322 -15.62 -10.68 1.55
CA GLU A 322 -16.98 -10.28 1.19
C GLU A 322 -17.01 -9.79 -0.26
N ALA A 323 -18.19 -9.77 -0.86
CA ALA A 323 -18.36 -9.16 -2.19
C ALA A 323 -17.97 -7.67 -2.12
N GLY A 324 -17.12 -7.24 -3.06
CA GLY A 324 -16.53 -5.90 -3.07
C GLY A 324 -15.11 -5.83 -2.54
N ASP A 325 -14.62 -6.87 -1.85
CA ASP A 325 -13.20 -7.00 -1.51
C ASP A 325 -12.34 -7.26 -2.76
N HIS A 326 -11.04 -7.01 -2.63
CA HIS A 326 -10.07 -7.23 -3.69
C HIS A 326 -9.23 -8.46 -3.40
N VAL A 327 -8.95 -9.24 -4.44
CA VAL A 327 -7.87 -10.23 -4.42
C VAL A 327 -6.62 -9.59 -4.99
N ALA A 328 -5.53 -9.66 -4.23
CA ALA A 328 -4.22 -9.24 -4.67
C ALA A 328 -3.41 -10.45 -5.11
N VAL A 329 -2.83 -10.39 -6.30
CA VAL A 329 -2.10 -11.48 -6.95
C VAL A 329 -0.65 -11.08 -7.15
N TYR A 330 0.30 -11.89 -6.66
CA TYR A 330 1.72 -11.73 -6.97
C TYR A 330 2.05 -12.43 -8.29
N PRO A 331 2.35 -11.68 -9.36
CA PRO A 331 2.65 -12.29 -10.65
C PRO A 331 4.13 -12.63 -10.79
N ILE A 332 4.48 -13.25 -11.92
CA ILE A 332 5.86 -13.52 -12.32
C ILE A 332 6.09 -12.87 -13.67
N ASN A 333 7.24 -12.21 -13.84
CA ASN A 333 7.63 -11.62 -15.13
C ASN A 333 7.83 -12.69 -16.21
N ASP A 334 7.66 -12.25 -17.46
CA ASP A 334 7.87 -13.06 -18.65
C ASP A 334 9.33 -13.52 -18.72
N THR A 335 9.54 -14.84 -18.85
CA THR A 335 10.85 -15.48 -18.84
C THR A 335 11.73 -15.02 -20.00
N ASP A 336 11.15 -14.75 -21.18
CA ASP A 336 11.92 -14.28 -22.34
C ASP A 336 12.46 -12.88 -22.07
N LEU A 337 11.65 -12.02 -21.44
CA LEU A 337 12.07 -10.68 -21.06
C LEU A 337 13.17 -10.69 -19.99
N VAL A 338 13.09 -11.60 -19.01
CA VAL A 338 14.12 -11.83 -17.99
C VAL A 338 15.43 -12.29 -18.64
N ASN A 339 15.36 -13.31 -19.49
CA ASN A 339 16.52 -13.82 -20.23
C ASN A 339 17.15 -12.73 -21.08
N ARG A 340 16.32 -11.93 -21.77
CA ARG A 340 16.78 -10.83 -22.62
C ARG A 340 17.55 -9.77 -21.85
N LEU A 341 17.10 -9.42 -20.63
CA LEU A 341 17.81 -8.48 -19.77
C LEU A 341 19.17 -9.04 -19.31
N GLY A 342 19.24 -10.34 -19.00
CA GLY A 342 20.49 -11.04 -18.70
C GLY A 342 21.47 -11.00 -19.88
N GLU A 343 21.00 -11.29 -21.10
CA GLU A 343 21.82 -11.20 -22.32
C GLU A 343 22.37 -9.80 -22.57
N LEU A 344 21.56 -8.76 -22.38
CA LEU A 344 21.95 -7.37 -22.63
C LEU A 344 23.02 -6.86 -21.65
N SER A 345 22.97 -7.35 -20.41
CA SER A 345 23.94 -7.06 -19.34
C SER A 345 25.15 -8.00 -19.33
N GLY A 346 25.07 -9.15 -20.01
CA GLY A 346 26.15 -10.15 -20.05
C GLY A 346 26.34 -10.92 -18.74
N ALA A 347 25.31 -10.96 -17.88
CA ALA A 347 25.36 -11.60 -16.57
C ALA A 347 24.88 -13.06 -16.61
N ASP A 348 25.43 -13.90 -15.73
CA ASP A 348 24.87 -15.22 -15.44
C ASP A 348 23.64 -15.06 -14.53
N LEU A 349 22.45 -15.37 -15.06
CA LEU A 349 21.21 -15.19 -14.33
C LEU A 349 21.05 -16.16 -13.14
N ASP A 350 21.77 -17.27 -13.13
CA ASP A 350 21.67 -18.28 -12.08
C ASP A 350 22.72 -18.06 -10.96
N GLU A 351 23.57 -17.03 -11.08
CA GLU A 351 24.46 -16.58 -10.02
C GLU A 351 23.66 -16.10 -8.79
N VAL A 352 24.02 -16.61 -7.61
CA VAL A 352 23.43 -16.22 -6.33
C VAL A 352 24.19 -15.03 -5.75
N PHE A 353 23.45 -14.01 -5.35
CA PHE A 353 24.02 -12.76 -4.84
C PHE A 353 23.18 -12.19 -3.69
N SER A 354 23.72 -11.13 -3.08
CA SER A 354 23.04 -10.30 -2.10
C SER A 354 23.39 -8.84 -2.35
N LEU A 355 22.39 -7.97 -2.27
CA LEU A 355 22.57 -6.52 -2.23
C LEU A 355 22.42 -6.06 -0.79
N ILE A 356 23.53 -5.73 -0.14
CA ILE A 356 23.56 -5.33 1.26
C ILE A 356 23.57 -3.81 1.33
N ASN A 357 22.67 -3.23 2.12
CA ASN A 357 22.59 -1.77 2.25
C ASN A 357 23.92 -1.23 2.79
N THR A 358 24.48 -0.23 2.11
CA THR A 358 25.73 0.43 2.53
C THR A 358 25.53 1.20 3.84
N ASP A 359 24.29 1.58 4.13
CA ASP A 359 23.86 2.06 5.42
C ASP A 359 23.59 0.91 6.40
N GLN A 360 24.59 0.61 7.24
CA GLN A 360 24.52 -0.44 8.26
C GLN A 360 23.41 -0.22 9.30
N GLU A 361 22.96 1.02 9.49
CA GLU A 361 21.93 1.40 10.45
C GLU A 361 20.51 1.37 9.83
N SER A 362 20.40 1.21 8.51
CA SER A 362 19.11 1.10 7.82
C SER A 362 18.35 -0.16 8.27
N THR A 363 17.05 -0.05 8.46
CA THR A 363 16.17 -1.21 8.69
C THR A 363 15.99 -2.03 7.41
N LYS A 364 16.04 -1.38 6.25
CA LYS A 364 15.98 -2.01 4.92
C LYS A 364 17.36 -2.55 4.54
N LYS A 365 17.70 -3.74 5.04
CA LYS A 365 19.01 -4.39 4.79
C LYS A 365 19.24 -4.77 3.33
N HIS A 366 18.18 -5.04 2.59
CA HIS A 366 18.21 -5.46 1.19
C HIS A 366 17.10 -4.77 0.39
N PRO A 367 17.24 -4.57 -0.93
CA PRO A 367 16.18 -3.99 -1.75
C PRO A 367 15.00 -4.95 -1.92
N PHE A 368 15.29 -6.25 -1.90
CA PHE A 368 14.36 -7.38 -2.01
C PHE A 368 14.94 -8.59 -1.25
N PRO A 369 14.19 -9.70 -1.06
CA PRO A 369 14.68 -10.87 -0.32
C PRO A 369 16.01 -11.40 -0.88
N CYS A 370 17.02 -11.46 -0.02
CA CYS A 370 18.38 -11.93 -0.31
C CYS A 370 18.80 -12.96 0.76
N PRO A 371 19.70 -13.92 0.44
CA PRO A 371 20.34 -14.15 -0.86
C PRO A 371 19.38 -14.74 -1.90
N THR A 372 19.57 -14.42 -3.18
CA THR A 372 18.73 -14.87 -4.30
C THR A 372 19.55 -14.91 -5.60
N SER A 373 19.09 -15.61 -6.63
CA SER A 373 19.67 -15.47 -7.98
C SER A 373 19.12 -14.25 -8.72
N TYR A 374 19.84 -13.76 -9.74
CA TYR A 374 19.35 -12.69 -10.61
C TYR A 374 18.06 -13.09 -11.32
N ARG A 375 17.96 -14.35 -11.78
CA ARG A 375 16.74 -14.91 -12.39
C ARG A 375 15.55 -14.73 -11.46
N THR A 376 15.68 -15.17 -10.20
CA THR A 376 14.60 -15.05 -9.22
C THR A 376 14.27 -13.59 -8.93
N ALA A 377 15.27 -12.72 -8.77
CA ALA A 377 15.05 -11.30 -8.51
C ALA A 377 14.27 -10.61 -9.65
N LEU A 378 14.68 -10.85 -10.90
CA LEU A 378 14.02 -10.30 -12.08
C LEU A 378 12.66 -10.93 -12.36
N SER A 379 12.44 -12.20 -11.99
CA SER A 379 11.17 -12.89 -12.16
C SER A 379 10.12 -12.47 -11.13
N HIS A 380 10.50 -12.31 -9.86
CA HIS A 380 9.55 -12.21 -8.74
C HIS A 380 9.58 -10.89 -7.98
N TYR A 381 10.71 -10.18 -7.97
CA TYR A 381 10.88 -9.06 -7.04
C TYR A 381 10.95 -7.70 -7.70
N LEU A 382 11.31 -7.63 -8.98
CA LEU A 382 11.57 -6.38 -9.69
C LEU A 382 10.57 -6.17 -10.82
N GLU A 383 10.13 -4.93 -10.99
CA GLU A 383 9.24 -4.53 -12.06
C GLU A 383 10.05 -4.15 -13.30
N ILE A 384 10.31 -5.14 -14.16
CA ILE A 384 11.10 -4.97 -15.39
C ILE A 384 10.26 -4.44 -16.56
N THR A 385 8.94 -4.27 -16.39
CA THR A 385 8.05 -3.70 -17.41
C THR A 385 7.65 -2.26 -17.15
N ALA A 386 7.98 -1.71 -15.97
CA ALA A 386 7.79 -0.29 -15.68
C ALA A 386 8.61 0.57 -16.64
N LEU A 387 8.08 1.76 -16.88
CA LEU A 387 8.75 2.81 -17.62
C LEU A 387 9.86 3.38 -16.71
N PRO A 388 11.14 3.30 -17.08
CA PRO A 388 12.22 3.80 -16.24
C PRO A 388 12.04 5.30 -15.99
N ARG A 389 12.17 5.70 -14.72
CA ARG A 389 12.11 7.12 -14.32
C ARG A 389 13.41 7.84 -14.68
N THR A 390 13.36 9.17 -14.71
CA THR A 390 14.49 10.03 -15.13
C THR A 390 15.76 9.76 -14.31
N HIS A 391 15.64 9.51 -13.01
CA HIS A 391 16.79 9.17 -12.16
C HIS A 391 17.46 7.83 -12.55
N ILE A 392 16.70 6.84 -13.03
CA ILE A 392 17.27 5.59 -13.55
C ILE A 392 18.07 5.90 -14.82
N LEU A 393 17.53 6.73 -15.72
CA LEU A 393 18.24 7.15 -16.92
C LEU A 393 19.54 7.89 -16.58
N ARG A 394 19.53 8.74 -15.55
CA ARG A 394 20.70 9.47 -15.04
C ARG A 394 21.81 8.53 -14.59
N GLU A 395 21.47 7.46 -13.86
CA GLU A 395 22.43 6.45 -13.38
C GLU A 395 22.96 5.59 -14.56
N LEU A 396 22.13 5.33 -15.57
CA LEU A 396 22.53 4.58 -16.78
C LEU A 396 23.53 5.32 -17.67
N VAL A 397 23.63 6.65 -17.57
CA VAL A 397 24.60 7.49 -18.31
C VAL A 397 26.04 7.00 -18.10
N GLU A 398 26.38 6.57 -16.88
CA GLU A 398 27.73 6.13 -16.51
C GLU A 398 28.15 4.84 -17.22
N TYR A 399 27.19 4.11 -17.79
CA TYR A 399 27.42 2.84 -18.47
C TYR A 399 27.38 2.94 -20.00
N CYS A 400 27.25 4.16 -20.55
CA CYS A 400 27.32 4.41 -21.98
C CYS A 400 28.77 4.62 -22.44
N SER A 401 29.24 3.77 -23.34
CA SER A 401 30.56 3.94 -23.97
C SER A 401 30.57 4.91 -25.17
N ASN A 402 29.41 5.25 -25.73
CA ASN A 402 29.27 6.19 -26.83
C ASN A 402 28.72 7.54 -26.35
N GLU A 403 29.32 8.64 -26.80
CA GLU A 403 28.94 10.00 -26.41
C GLU A 403 27.53 10.43 -26.87
N GLU A 404 27.05 9.98 -28.04
CA GLU A 404 25.69 10.28 -28.51
C GLU A 404 24.64 9.63 -27.60
N ASP A 405 24.82 8.34 -27.30
CA ASP A 405 23.97 7.60 -26.37
C ASP A 405 23.99 8.22 -24.96
N LYS A 406 25.19 8.61 -24.49
CA LYS A 406 25.39 9.28 -23.21
C LYS A 406 24.62 10.61 -23.14
N ASN A 407 24.79 11.47 -24.15
CA ASN A 407 24.11 12.76 -24.22
C ASN A 407 22.59 12.60 -24.34
N LYS A 408 22.11 11.57 -25.05
CA LYS A 408 20.68 11.28 -25.19
C LYS A 408 20.05 10.86 -23.87
N LEU A 409 20.67 9.92 -23.13
CA LEU A 409 20.19 9.54 -21.80
C LEU A 409 20.25 10.71 -20.82
N LEU A 410 21.35 11.45 -20.82
CA LEU A 410 21.54 12.61 -19.95
C LEU A 410 20.48 13.68 -20.21
N LEU A 411 20.20 14.00 -21.48
CA LEU A 411 19.19 14.98 -21.85
C LEU A 411 17.81 14.60 -21.30
N MET A 412 17.39 13.33 -21.45
CA MET A 412 16.13 12.83 -20.90
C MET A 412 16.08 12.84 -19.37
N ALA A 413 17.22 12.86 -18.70
CA ALA A 413 17.31 12.96 -17.25
C ALA A 413 17.27 14.41 -16.72
N THR A 414 17.36 15.41 -17.60
CA THR A 414 17.31 16.83 -17.19
C THR A 414 15.89 17.37 -17.10
N SER A 415 15.72 18.43 -16.30
CA SER A 415 14.48 19.21 -16.20
C SER A 415 14.30 20.23 -17.34
N SER A 416 15.11 20.19 -18.40
CA SER A 416 14.98 21.12 -19.54
C SER A 416 13.72 20.81 -20.36
N PRO A 417 13.09 21.81 -21.01
CA PRO A 417 11.94 21.58 -21.87
C PRO A 417 12.20 20.53 -22.96
N GLU A 418 13.39 20.56 -23.56
CA GLU A 418 13.84 19.61 -24.58
C GLU A 418 14.02 18.20 -23.98
N GLY A 419 14.62 18.10 -22.79
CA GLY A 419 14.79 16.86 -22.05
C GLY A 419 13.46 16.20 -21.71
N LYS A 420 12.52 16.96 -21.15
CA LYS A 420 11.16 16.50 -20.82
C LYS A 420 10.40 16.02 -22.05
N ALA A 421 10.43 16.77 -23.15
CA ALA A 421 9.76 16.38 -24.40
C ALA A 421 10.36 15.10 -25.00
N LEU A 422 11.68 14.95 -24.93
CA LEU A 422 12.35 13.74 -25.37
C LEU A 422 12.02 12.54 -24.47
N TYR A 423 12.02 12.72 -23.15
CA TYR A 423 11.62 11.66 -22.21
C TYR A 423 10.17 11.21 -22.45
N GLN A 424 9.25 12.16 -22.60
CA GLN A 424 7.84 11.88 -22.87
C GLN A 424 7.67 11.06 -24.15
N SER A 425 8.25 11.51 -25.25
CA SER A 425 8.10 10.82 -26.55
C SER A 425 8.87 9.50 -26.64
N PHE A 426 10.10 9.45 -26.12
CA PHE A 426 10.97 8.28 -26.23
C PHE A 426 10.62 7.20 -25.20
N VAL A 427 10.29 7.56 -23.96
CA VAL A 427 10.02 6.58 -22.90
C VAL A 427 8.52 6.36 -22.72
N VAL A 428 7.77 7.43 -22.45
CA VAL A 428 6.38 7.35 -22.00
C VAL A 428 5.42 6.96 -23.12
N ASP A 429 5.31 7.78 -24.17
CA ASP A 429 4.39 7.58 -25.28
C ASP A 429 4.69 6.28 -26.05
N ALA A 430 5.98 5.95 -26.12
CA ALA A 430 6.45 4.73 -26.75
C ALA A 430 6.38 3.48 -25.84
N CYS A 431 6.04 3.65 -24.56
CA CYS A 431 5.97 2.59 -23.54
C CYS A 431 7.24 1.74 -23.47
N ARG A 432 8.42 2.38 -23.41
CA ARG A 432 9.72 1.69 -23.31
C ARG A 432 10.01 1.29 -21.87
N ASN A 433 10.15 -0.01 -21.64
CA ASN A 433 10.69 -0.55 -20.40
C ASN A 433 12.23 -0.57 -20.45
N ILE A 434 12.88 -0.98 -19.36
CA ILE A 434 14.35 -1.04 -19.26
C ILE A 434 14.99 -1.87 -20.39
N VAL A 435 14.40 -3.00 -20.76
CA VAL A 435 14.92 -3.86 -21.84
C VAL A 435 14.88 -3.11 -23.17
N HIS A 436 13.77 -2.45 -23.49
CA HIS A 436 13.64 -1.66 -24.72
C HIS A 436 14.66 -0.52 -24.79
N ILE A 437 14.96 0.12 -23.65
CA ILE A 437 15.98 1.18 -23.59
C ILE A 437 17.36 0.61 -23.86
N LEU A 438 17.75 -0.51 -23.23
CA LEU A 438 19.06 -1.14 -23.44
C LEU A 438 19.22 -1.74 -24.86
N GLU A 439 18.12 -2.10 -25.53
CA GLU A 439 18.15 -2.49 -26.94
C GLU A 439 18.36 -1.31 -27.90
N ASP A 440 17.71 -0.18 -27.62
CA ASP A 440 17.77 1.02 -28.46
C ASP A 440 19.05 1.84 -28.19
N ILE A 441 19.58 1.86 -26.95
CA ILE A 441 20.78 2.57 -26.51
C ILE A 441 21.93 1.55 -26.35
N LYS A 442 22.46 1.08 -27.48
CA LYS A 442 23.32 -0.12 -27.54
C LYS A 442 24.62 -0.01 -26.76
N SER A 443 25.17 1.20 -26.62
CA SER A 443 26.42 1.41 -25.88
C SER A 443 26.26 1.37 -24.36
N CYS A 444 25.01 1.44 -23.86
CA CYS A 444 24.69 1.34 -22.45
C CYS A 444 24.79 -0.11 -21.98
N LYS A 445 25.78 -0.42 -21.15
CA LYS A 445 26.07 -1.77 -20.62
C LYS A 445 26.17 -1.76 -19.09
N PRO A 446 25.05 -1.53 -18.38
CA PRO A 446 25.07 -1.49 -16.92
C PRO A 446 25.28 -2.89 -16.34
N PRO A 447 25.97 -3.00 -15.19
CA PRO A 447 26.05 -4.26 -14.46
C PRO A 447 24.67 -4.59 -13.88
N LEU A 448 24.29 -5.87 -13.91
CA LEU A 448 22.92 -6.30 -13.62
C LEU A 448 22.50 -6.03 -12.17
N ASP A 449 23.44 -6.09 -11.22
CA ASP A 449 23.20 -5.80 -9.82
C ASP A 449 22.81 -4.33 -9.58
N HIS A 450 23.38 -3.38 -10.32
CA HIS A 450 22.98 -1.98 -10.23
C HIS A 450 21.60 -1.76 -10.88
N VAL A 451 21.30 -2.45 -11.98
CA VAL A 451 19.93 -2.45 -12.54
C VAL A 451 18.93 -3.00 -11.51
N CYS A 452 19.28 -4.08 -10.81
CA CYS A 452 18.45 -4.64 -9.74
C CYS A 452 18.25 -3.68 -8.56
N GLU A 453 19.24 -2.84 -8.23
CA GLU A 453 19.09 -1.78 -7.23
C GLU A 453 18.14 -0.66 -7.69
N LEU A 454 18.22 -0.27 -8.97
CA LEU A 454 17.47 0.88 -9.51
C LEU A 454 16.02 0.57 -9.85
N LEU A 455 15.71 -0.67 -10.23
CA LEU A 455 14.36 -1.02 -10.65
C LEU A 455 13.38 -1.06 -9.47
N PRO A 456 12.14 -0.57 -9.65
CA PRO A 456 11.14 -0.62 -8.61
C PRO A 456 10.72 -2.07 -8.29
N ARG A 457 10.15 -2.28 -7.11
CA ARG A 457 9.65 -3.58 -6.68
C ARG A 457 8.43 -4.02 -7.48
N LEU A 458 8.37 -5.30 -7.84
CA LEU A 458 7.20 -5.92 -8.46
C LEU A 458 6.02 -5.91 -7.49
N GLN A 459 4.98 -5.16 -7.84
CA GLN A 459 3.80 -4.99 -6.99
C GLN A 459 2.78 -6.13 -7.21
N PRO A 460 2.03 -6.53 -6.17
CA PRO A 460 0.85 -7.36 -6.39
C PRO A 460 -0.19 -6.59 -7.20
N ARG A 461 -0.96 -7.29 -8.03
CA ARG A 461 -2.05 -6.70 -8.81
C ARG A 461 -3.37 -6.95 -8.12
N TYR A 462 -4.10 -5.88 -7.85
CA TYR A 462 -5.43 -5.93 -7.27
C TYR A 462 -6.45 -6.13 -8.39
N TYR A 463 -7.28 -7.15 -8.23
CA TYR A 463 -8.43 -7.37 -9.09
C TYR A 463 -9.69 -7.21 -8.27
N SER A 464 -10.47 -6.18 -8.61
CA SER A 464 -11.93 -6.35 -8.57
C SER A 464 -12.22 -7.43 -9.61
N ILE A 465 -13.15 -8.34 -9.36
CA ILE A 465 -13.34 -9.53 -10.19
C ILE A 465 -13.61 -9.13 -11.67
N SER A 466 -12.56 -9.14 -12.52
CA SER A 466 -12.43 -9.08 -14.02
C SER A 466 -11.38 -8.06 -14.57
N SER A 467 -10.41 -8.52 -15.39
CA SER A 467 -9.44 -7.66 -16.13
C SER A 467 -8.86 -8.33 -17.40
N SER A 468 -8.07 -7.59 -18.21
CA SER A 468 -7.66 -7.91 -19.60
C SER A 468 -6.11 -7.93 -19.85
N PRO A 469 -5.55 -8.75 -20.78
CA PRO A 469 -4.12 -9.10 -20.77
C PRO A 469 -3.08 -8.46 -21.73
N LYS A 470 -3.42 -7.81 -22.87
CA LYS A 470 -2.40 -7.48 -23.91
C LYS A 470 -2.65 -6.15 -24.66
N TYR A 471 -1.58 -5.45 -25.10
CA TYR A 471 -1.65 -4.30 -26.02
C TYR A 471 -0.37 -4.08 -26.87
N LYS A 472 -0.49 -3.40 -28.03
CA LYS A 472 0.62 -3.09 -28.94
C LYS A 472 1.03 -1.61 -28.81
N THR A 473 2.35 -1.34 -28.84
CA THR A 473 2.92 0.02 -28.66
C THR A 473 3.18 0.72 -30.01
N ALA A 474 3.39 2.04 -29.96
CA ALA A 474 3.76 2.87 -31.11
C ALA A 474 5.09 2.46 -31.77
N THR A 475 5.97 1.76 -31.04
CA THR A 475 7.25 1.25 -31.57
C THR A 475 7.11 -0.07 -32.33
N GLY A 476 5.89 -0.60 -32.48
CA GLY A 476 5.63 -1.90 -33.09
C GLY A 476 5.83 -3.09 -32.16
N ARG A 477 6.40 -2.88 -30.96
CA ARG A 477 6.57 -3.89 -29.91
C ARG A 477 5.24 -4.24 -29.24
N ILE A 478 5.12 -5.48 -28.77
CA ILE A 478 3.95 -5.95 -28.03
C ILE A 478 4.30 -5.98 -26.54
N ASN A 479 3.62 -5.13 -25.75
CA ASN A 479 3.76 -5.16 -24.30
C ASN A 479 2.73 -6.13 -23.72
N LYS A 480 3.20 -6.96 -22.80
CA LYS A 480 2.39 -7.97 -22.11
C LYS A 480 2.18 -7.48 -20.67
N GLY A 481 0.93 -7.36 -20.21
CA GLY A 481 0.67 -7.04 -18.81
C GLY A 481 1.14 -8.20 -17.94
N VAL A 482 1.99 -7.95 -16.94
CA VAL A 482 2.67 -9.00 -16.16
C VAL A 482 1.68 -10.01 -15.57
N ALA A 483 0.79 -9.55 -14.67
CA ALA A 483 -0.14 -10.43 -13.97
C ALA A 483 -1.18 -11.09 -14.88
N THR A 484 -1.71 -10.34 -15.84
CA THR A 484 -2.75 -10.84 -16.74
C THR A 484 -2.23 -11.82 -17.79
N THR A 485 -0.98 -11.64 -18.26
CA THR A 485 -0.32 -12.60 -19.16
C THR A 485 0.04 -13.86 -18.40
N TRP A 486 0.61 -13.71 -17.20
CA TRP A 486 0.91 -14.83 -16.32
C TRP A 486 -0.35 -15.66 -16.04
N LEU A 487 -1.45 -15.02 -15.64
CA LEU A 487 -2.73 -15.70 -15.44
C LEU A 487 -3.24 -16.37 -16.73
N ALA A 488 -3.08 -15.75 -17.91
CA ALA A 488 -3.53 -16.33 -19.18
C ALA A 488 -2.82 -17.64 -19.54
N GLU A 489 -1.56 -17.80 -19.13
CA GLU A 489 -0.71 -18.95 -19.44
C GLU A 489 -0.89 -20.10 -18.45
N HIS A 490 -1.34 -19.82 -17.22
CA HIS A 490 -1.50 -20.82 -16.15
C HIS A 490 -2.91 -21.42 -16.14
N LYS A 491 -3.18 -22.30 -17.12
CA LYS A 491 -4.46 -23.03 -17.25
C LYS A 491 -4.40 -24.42 -16.59
N PRO A 492 -5.48 -24.87 -15.94
CA PRO A 492 -5.61 -26.26 -15.53
C PRO A 492 -5.53 -27.20 -16.75
N GLU A 493 -4.68 -28.21 -16.68
CA GLU A 493 -4.54 -29.25 -17.70
C GLU A 493 -4.85 -30.61 -17.09
N GLU A 494 -5.58 -31.44 -17.83
CA GLU A 494 -5.95 -32.78 -17.38
C GLU A 494 -4.70 -33.65 -17.16
N GLY A 495 -4.63 -34.30 -15.99
CA GLY A 495 -3.50 -35.15 -15.61
C GLY A 495 -2.25 -34.41 -15.09
N LYS A 496 -2.24 -33.08 -15.04
CA LYS A 496 -1.15 -32.29 -14.44
C LYS A 496 -1.57 -31.67 -13.09
N PRO A 497 -0.62 -31.40 -12.18
CA PRO A 497 -0.91 -30.61 -10.99
C PRO A 497 -1.49 -29.24 -11.36
N LEU A 498 -2.48 -28.77 -10.60
CA LEU A 498 -3.08 -27.46 -10.83
C LEU A 498 -2.04 -26.35 -10.66
N PRO A 499 -2.03 -25.34 -11.55
CA PRO A 499 -1.21 -24.15 -11.37
C PRO A 499 -1.53 -23.46 -10.05
N ARG A 500 -0.52 -22.80 -9.46
CA ARG A 500 -0.67 -22.10 -8.18
C ARG A 500 -0.19 -20.66 -8.25
N VAL A 501 -0.85 -19.79 -7.51
CA VAL A 501 -0.58 -18.36 -7.49
C VAL A 501 -0.58 -17.82 -6.05
N PRO A 502 0.43 -17.04 -5.62
CA PRO A 502 0.40 -16.38 -4.32
C PRO A 502 -0.61 -15.24 -4.31
N VAL A 503 -1.56 -15.28 -3.36
CA VAL A 503 -2.64 -14.30 -3.22
C VAL A 503 -2.91 -13.92 -1.78
N TYR A 504 -3.46 -12.72 -1.59
CA TYR A 504 -4.08 -12.32 -0.32
C TYR A 504 -5.34 -11.49 -0.60
N ILE A 505 -6.14 -11.29 0.45
CA ILE A 505 -7.39 -10.55 0.36
C ILE A 505 -7.21 -9.19 1.02
N ARG A 506 -7.54 -8.12 0.29
CA ARG A 506 -7.61 -6.76 0.83
C ARG A 506 -9.06 -6.36 0.99
N LYS A 507 -9.42 -5.98 2.23
CA LYS A 507 -10.77 -5.50 2.52
C LYS A 507 -11.03 -4.16 1.87
N SER A 508 -12.25 -3.98 1.37
CA SER A 508 -12.74 -2.75 0.79
C SER A 508 -13.88 -2.16 1.64
N GLN A 509 -14.15 -0.87 1.46
CA GLN A 509 -15.38 -0.24 1.98
C GLN A 509 -16.59 -0.50 1.06
N PHE A 510 -16.37 -1.00 -0.15
CA PHE A 510 -17.43 -1.34 -1.07
C PHE A 510 -18.20 -2.57 -0.56
N ARG A 511 -19.46 -2.34 -0.17
CA ARG A 511 -20.32 -3.33 0.45
C ARG A 511 -21.72 -3.23 -0.12
N ASP A 512 -22.37 -4.38 -0.28
CA ASP A 512 -23.81 -4.41 -0.50
C ASP A 512 -24.52 -3.76 0.69
N GLY A 513 -25.39 -2.77 0.41
CA GLY A 513 -26.17 -2.09 1.43
C GLY A 513 -26.87 -3.11 2.33
N ARG A 514 -26.62 -3.05 3.64
CA ARG A 514 -27.20 -3.99 4.61
C ARG A 514 -28.71 -4.08 4.36
N ALA A 515 -29.18 -5.29 4.08
CA ALA A 515 -30.59 -5.59 3.87
C ALA A 515 -31.42 -5.33 5.14
N ARG A 516 -31.73 -4.07 5.42
CA ARG A 516 -32.88 -3.65 6.22
C ARG A 516 -33.76 -2.86 5.25
N HIS A 517 -34.88 -3.48 4.86
CA HIS A 517 -35.83 -3.07 3.82
C HIS A 517 -35.43 -3.42 2.37
N ARG A 518 -35.66 -4.68 1.99
CA ARG A 518 -35.80 -5.08 0.59
C ARG A 518 -37.05 -4.42 -0.01
N THR A 519 -36.86 -3.31 -0.72
CA THR A 519 -37.65 -2.88 -1.91
C THR A 519 -36.87 -1.92 -2.83
N GLY A 520 -35.60 -1.62 -2.57
CA GLY A 520 -34.77 -0.82 -3.47
C GLY A 520 -33.90 -1.71 -4.39
N SER A 521 -34.06 -1.58 -5.70
CA SER A 521 -33.06 -2.07 -6.66
C SER A 521 -31.77 -1.27 -6.49
N VAL A 522 -30.65 -1.94 -6.22
CA VAL A 522 -29.31 -1.33 -6.33
C VAL A 522 -28.92 -1.40 -7.81
N PRO A 523 -28.88 -0.29 -8.55
CA PRO A 523 -28.45 -0.32 -9.94
C PRO A 523 -26.94 -0.56 -9.99
N TRP A 524 -26.56 -1.77 -10.40
CA TRP A 524 -25.18 -2.09 -10.77
C TRP A 524 -24.95 -1.66 -12.21
N LEU A 525 -24.00 -0.76 -12.43
CA LEU A 525 -23.56 -0.35 -13.77
C LEU A 525 -22.19 -0.98 -14.06
N PRO A 526 -22.12 -2.20 -14.63
CA PRO A 526 -20.84 -2.73 -15.10
C PRO A 526 -20.37 -1.92 -16.32
N ALA A 527 -19.16 -1.37 -16.26
CA ALA A 527 -18.56 -0.56 -17.32
C ALA A 527 -18.46 -1.26 -18.69
N GLY A 528 -18.55 -2.60 -18.72
CA GLY A 528 -18.61 -3.38 -19.97
C GLY A 528 -19.90 -3.25 -20.77
N ALA A 529 -20.99 -2.73 -20.19
CA ALA A 529 -22.28 -2.58 -20.86
C ALA A 529 -22.48 -1.21 -21.54
N LEU A 530 -21.76 -0.17 -21.09
CA LEU A 530 -21.95 1.22 -21.56
C LEU A 530 -21.45 1.47 -22.99
N VAL A 531 -20.49 0.68 -23.47
CA VAL A 531 -19.97 0.83 -24.85
C VAL A 531 -21.03 0.48 -25.91
N ARG A 532 -21.97 -0.44 -25.60
CA ARG A 532 -22.99 -0.87 -26.58
C ARG A 532 -24.18 0.08 -26.70
N SER A 533 -24.44 0.97 -25.74
CA SER A 533 -25.58 1.91 -25.84
C SER A 533 -25.22 3.20 -26.58
N GLN A 534 -23.96 3.66 -26.53
CA GLN A 534 -23.53 4.84 -27.28
C GLN A 534 -23.38 4.57 -28.79
N GLU A 535 -22.98 3.35 -29.21
CA GLU A 535 -22.91 3.00 -30.63
C GLU A 535 -24.29 2.87 -31.31
N ARG A 536 -25.37 2.63 -30.55
CA ARG A 536 -26.74 2.54 -31.11
C ARG A 536 -27.49 3.87 -31.20
N GLN A 537 -27.06 4.92 -30.49
CA GLN A 537 -27.68 6.25 -30.57
C GLN A 537 -27.03 7.18 -31.62
N GLY A 538 -25.90 6.80 -32.21
CA GLY A 538 -25.21 7.56 -33.26
C GLY A 538 -25.75 7.39 -34.69
N ARG A 539 -26.81 6.60 -34.91
CA ARG A 539 -27.48 6.43 -36.21
C ARG A 539 -29.00 6.59 -36.05
N ILE A 540 -29.49 7.82 -35.98
CA ILE A 540 -30.79 8.27 -36.54
C ILE A 540 -30.85 9.80 -36.38
N GLY A 541 -30.68 10.49 -37.51
CA GLY A 541 -31.40 11.72 -37.88
C GLY A 541 -31.14 13.02 -37.11
N ARG A 542 -30.55 14.01 -37.80
CA ARG A 542 -31.29 15.25 -38.12
C ARG A 542 -30.69 15.98 -39.32
N VAL A 543 -31.46 15.93 -40.40
CA VAL A 543 -31.36 16.80 -41.57
C VAL A 543 -31.72 18.24 -41.16
N ARG A 544 -30.91 19.17 -41.65
CA ARG A 544 -31.11 20.63 -41.76
C ARG A 544 -32.57 21.08 -41.92
N LYS A 545 -32.94 22.18 -41.25
CA LYS A 545 -33.69 23.25 -41.93
C LYS A 545 -33.48 24.61 -41.26
N GLU A 546 -33.23 25.58 -42.12
CA GLU A 546 -33.04 27.02 -41.89
C GLU A 546 -34.28 27.68 -41.28
N ARG A 547 -34.07 28.60 -40.33
CA ARG A 547 -34.26 30.05 -40.49
C ARG A 547 -33.68 30.79 -39.29
#